data_AF-A0A2W5VC57-F1
#
_entry.id   AF-A0A2W5VC57-F1
#
_cell.length_a   1.000
_cell.length_b   1.000
_cell.length_c   1.000
_cell.angle_alpha   90.00
_cell.angle_beta   90.00
_cell.angle_gamma   90.00
#
_symmetry.space_group_name_H-M   'P 1'
#
loop_
_entity.id
_entity.type
_entity.pdbx_description
1 polymer ?
#
loop_
_entity_poly.entity_id
_entity_poly.type
_entity_poly.pdbx_seq_one_letter_code
_entity_poly.pdbx_strand_id
1 'polypeptide(L)'
;MGPDIVVPVVGCMMIVAIVVLPFYFKSKERREMQATIRTAIEKGQPLPPEVIETLTKSVKLPPSRLRDIRTGVMWLAVGLGLAAFGVVIGREEGEALTPLLAVACMPAFIGVAYIILSFFNPNKEPRV
;
A
#
# COMPACT_ATOMS: atom_id res chain seq x y z
N MET A 1 27.55 -22.62 -13.65
CA MET A 1 26.35 -22.45 -12.80
C MET A 1 25.16 -22.69 -13.71
N GLY A 2 24.39 -23.75 -13.44
CA GLY A 2 23.34 -24.22 -14.36
C GLY A 2 22.18 -23.22 -14.51
N PRO A 3 21.41 -23.31 -15.62
CA PRO A 3 20.24 -22.47 -15.86
C PRO A 3 19.19 -22.56 -14.73
N ASP A 4 19.18 -23.65 -13.97
CA ASP A 4 18.23 -23.93 -12.88
C ASP A 4 18.30 -22.93 -11.72
N ILE A 5 19.44 -22.25 -11.51
CA ILE A 5 19.59 -21.22 -10.47
C ILE A 5 19.29 -19.81 -11.00
N VAL A 6 19.51 -19.58 -12.29
CA VAL A 6 19.38 -18.25 -12.90
C VAL A 6 17.91 -17.83 -12.97
N VAL A 7 17.00 -18.77 -13.28
CA VAL A 7 15.56 -18.52 -13.40
C VAL A 7 14.93 -18.01 -12.08
N PRO A 8 15.08 -18.67 -10.92
CA PRO A 8 14.49 -18.19 -9.68
C PRO A 8 15.13 -16.89 -9.19
N VAL A 9 16.45 -16.69 -9.38
CA VAL A 9 17.14 -15.46 -8.95
C VAL A 9 16.67 -14.25 -9.75
N VAL A 10 16.54 -14.37 -11.07
CA VAL A 10 16.05 -13.29 -11.92
C VAL A 10 14.57 -12.98 -11.63
N GLY A 11 13.74 -14.01 -11.39
CA GLY A 11 12.35 -13.84 -10.99
C GLY A 11 12.19 -13.06 -9.68
N CYS A 12 12.95 -13.45 -8.64
CA CYS A 12 12.94 -12.72 -7.36
C CYS A 12 13.46 -11.28 -7.51
N MET A 13 14.53 -11.05 -8.27
CA MET A 13 15.09 -9.71 -8.47
C MET A 13 14.09 -8.78 -9.20
N MET A 14 13.35 -9.31 -10.17
CA MET A 14 12.33 -8.54 -10.91
C MET A 14 11.15 -8.13 -10.02
N ILE A 15 10.67 -9.03 -9.16
CA ILE A 15 9.61 -8.71 -8.19
C ILE A 15 10.06 -7.62 -7.21
N VAL A 16 11.29 -7.72 -6.69
CA VAL A 16 11.87 -6.70 -5.80
C VAL A 16 11.97 -5.35 -6.48
N ALA A 17 12.42 -5.31 -7.75
CA ALA A 17 12.49 -4.07 -8.51
C ALA A 17 11.13 -3.38 -8.66
N ILE A 18 10.07 -4.13 -9.00
CA ILE A 18 8.72 -3.60 -9.19
C ILE A 18 8.14 -3.00 -7.90
N VAL A 19 8.46 -3.55 -6.73
CA VAL A 19 7.95 -3.04 -5.44
C VAL A 19 8.79 -1.85 -4.95
N VAL A 20 10.11 -1.89 -5.13
CA VAL A 20 11.03 -0.87 -4.60
C VAL A 20 11.01 0.42 -5.44
N LEU A 21 10.92 0.31 -6.77
CA LEU A 21 10.86 1.47 -7.68
C LEU A 21 9.76 2.49 -7.33
N PRO A 22 8.46 2.10 -7.25
CA PRO A 22 7.40 3.05 -6.94
C PRO A 22 7.53 3.60 -5.52
N PHE A 23 8.05 2.81 -4.58
CA PHE A 23 8.29 3.26 -3.20
C PHE A 23 9.40 4.32 -3.13
N TYR A 24 10.46 4.14 -3.92
CA TYR A 24 11.57 5.09 -4.02
C TYR A 24 11.14 6.41 -4.66
N PHE A 25 10.39 6.37 -5.76
CA PHE A 25 9.87 7.58 -6.41
C PHE A 25 8.92 8.38 -5.50
N LYS A 26 8.01 7.69 -4.80
CA LYS A 26 7.08 8.30 -3.85
C LYS A 26 7.78 8.93 -2.64
N SER A 27 8.95 8.40 -2.24
CA SER A 27 9.77 8.95 -1.16
C SER A 27 10.52 10.22 -1.60
N LYS A 28 11.01 10.26 -2.84
CA LYS A 28 11.70 11.42 -3.40
C LYS A 28 10.79 12.65 -3.51
N GLU A 29 9.55 12.45 -3.98
CA GLU A 29 8.56 13.52 -4.12
C GLU A 29 8.21 14.21 -2.79
N ARG A 30 8.12 13.44 -1.70
CA ARG A 30 7.89 13.99 -0.35
C ARG A 30 9.06 14.83 0.17
N ARG A 31 10.29 14.48 -0.20
CA ARG A 31 11.49 15.21 0.22
C ARG A 31 11.64 16.54 -0.52
N GLU A 32 11.35 16.56 -1.81
CA GLU A 32 11.41 17.79 -2.63
C GLU A 32 10.34 18.80 -2.21
N MET A 33 9.15 18.33 -1.83
CA MET A 33 8.09 19.20 -1.29
C MET A 33 8.49 19.87 0.04
N GLN A 34 9.25 19.18 0.89
CA GLN A 34 9.73 19.74 2.16
C GLN A 34 10.87 20.76 1.98
N ALA A 35 11.72 20.57 0.95
CA ALA A 35 12.82 21.48 0.66
C ALA A 35 12.32 22.86 0.21
N THR A 36 11.32 22.90 -0.68
CA THR A 36 10.71 24.16 -1.16
C THR A 36 10.02 24.95 -0.04
N ILE A 37 9.40 24.26 0.92
CA ILE A 37 8.77 24.91 2.09
C ILE A 37 9.82 25.57 2.99
N ARG A 38 10.99 24.93 3.17
CA ARG A 38 12.08 25.49 3.97
C ARG A 38 12.66 26.76 3.35
N THR A 39 12.82 26.78 2.02
CA THR A 39 13.26 27.96 1.26
C THR A 39 12.22 29.09 1.26
N ALA A 40 10.92 28.76 1.35
CA ALA A 40 9.84 29.75 1.48
C ALA A 40 9.78 30.38 2.88
N ILE A 41 10.11 29.63 3.94
CA ILE A 41 10.18 30.12 5.33
C ILE A 41 11.37 31.08 5.53
N GLU A 42 12.54 30.77 4.95
CA GLU A 42 13.75 31.60 5.09
C GLU A 42 13.67 32.95 4.37
N LYS A 43 12.78 33.10 3.38
CA LYS A 43 12.59 34.35 2.61
C LYS A 43 11.64 35.36 3.26
N GLY A 44 11.13 35.10 4.48
CA GLY A 44 10.40 36.10 5.27
C GLY A 44 9.07 36.58 4.68
N GLN A 45 8.50 35.85 3.72
CA GLN A 45 7.23 36.20 3.10
C GLN A 45 6.09 35.79 4.04
N PRO A 46 5.13 36.69 4.39
CA PRO A 46 4.01 36.34 5.25
C PRO A 46 3.24 35.21 4.60
N LEU A 47 3.28 34.04 5.23
CA LEU A 47 2.69 32.80 4.72
C LEU A 47 1.20 33.04 4.40
N PRO A 48 0.78 32.86 3.14
CA PRO A 48 -0.64 32.86 2.79
C PRO A 48 -1.37 31.83 3.69
N PRO A 49 -2.50 32.18 4.32
CA PRO A 49 -3.24 31.28 5.21
C PRO A 49 -3.55 29.91 4.58
N GLU A 50 -3.61 29.84 3.25
CA GLU A 50 -3.83 28.62 2.46
C GLU A 50 -2.73 27.54 2.66
N VAL A 51 -1.49 27.94 2.95
CA VAL A 51 -0.38 26.99 3.16
C VAL A 51 -0.44 26.39 4.58
N ILE A 52 -0.91 27.17 5.55
CA ILE A 52 -1.16 26.70 6.92
C ILE A 52 -2.36 25.74 6.93
N GLU A 53 -3.39 26.02 6.14
CA GLU A 53 -4.56 25.15 6.02
C GLU A 53 -4.22 23.83 5.31
N THR A 54 -3.42 23.85 4.24
CA THR A 54 -2.97 22.62 3.57
C THR A 54 -2.03 21.77 4.45
N LEU A 55 -1.16 22.39 5.25
CA LEU A 55 -0.34 21.68 6.25
C LEU A 55 -1.16 21.15 7.43
N THR A 56 -2.16 21.88 7.90
CA THR A 56 -3.02 21.44 9.02
C THR A 56 -4.02 20.36 8.56
N LYS A 57 -4.55 20.47 7.34
CA LYS A 57 -5.49 19.50 6.73
C LYS A 57 -4.80 18.22 6.29
N SER A 58 -3.55 18.29 5.81
CA SER A 58 -2.76 17.10 5.44
C SER A 58 -2.31 16.25 6.64
N VAL A 59 -2.19 16.84 7.83
CA VAL A 59 -1.84 16.13 9.08
C VAL A 59 -3.07 15.53 9.78
N LYS A 60 -4.27 16.07 9.54
CA LYS A 60 -5.52 15.72 10.26
C LYS A 60 -6.69 15.34 9.35
N LEU A 61 -6.47 14.65 8.22
CA LEU A 61 -7.56 13.87 7.65
C LEU A 61 -7.68 12.57 8.46
N PRO A 62 -8.65 12.46 9.41
CA PRO A 62 -8.94 11.18 10.02
C PRO A 62 -9.18 10.18 8.88
N PRO A 63 -8.76 8.91 9.03
CA PRO A 63 -9.08 7.89 8.06
C PRO A 63 -10.58 7.94 7.78
N SER A 64 -10.94 8.46 6.61
CA SER A 64 -12.32 8.48 6.18
C SER A 64 -12.74 7.02 6.06
N ARG A 65 -13.95 6.69 6.51
CA ARG A 65 -14.49 5.31 6.45
C ARG A 65 -14.27 4.68 5.07
N LEU A 66 -14.42 5.49 4.01
CA LEU A 66 -14.18 5.08 2.63
C LEU A 66 -12.73 4.68 2.35
N ARG A 67 -11.74 5.30 2.99
CA ARG A 67 -10.32 4.95 2.85
C ARG A 67 -10.02 3.60 3.52
N ASP A 68 -10.61 3.32 4.67
CA ASP A 68 -10.40 2.06 5.38
C ASP A 68 -11.12 0.89 4.67
N ILE A 69 -12.34 1.10 4.16
CA ILE A 69 -13.03 0.11 3.29
C ILE A 69 -12.23 -0.14 2.03
N ARG A 70 -11.79 0.90 1.31
CA ARG A 70 -11.01 0.72 0.09
C ARG A 70 -9.73 -0.06 0.37
N THR A 71 -9.05 0.26 1.46
CA THR A 71 -7.83 -0.45 1.85
C THR A 71 -8.14 -1.91 2.17
N GLY A 72 -9.19 -2.19 2.95
CA GLY A 72 -9.58 -3.57 3.26
C GLY A 72 -10.03 -4.39 2.06
N VAL A 73 -10.84 -3.81 1.16
CA VAL A 73 -11.28 -4.46 -0.08
C VAL A 73 -10.10 -4.74 -1.00
N MET A 74 -9.14 -3.81 -1.12
CA MET A 74 -7.93 -4.02 -1.92
C MET A 74 -7.08 -5.18 -1.38
N TRP A 75 -6.86 -5.23 -0.05
CA TRP A 75 -6.12 -6.33 0.58
C TRP A 75 -6.83 -7.67 0.45
N LEU A 76 -8.16 -7.70 0.58
CA LEU A 76 -8.96 -8.90 0.41
C LEU A 76 -8.92 -9.40 -1.04
N ALA A 77 -9.02 -8.49 -2.02
CA ALA A 77 -8.91 -8.82 -3.43
C ALA A 77 -7.53 -9.39 -3.79
N VAL A 78 -6.45 -8.85 -3.20
CA VAL A 78 -5.09 -9.38 -3.37
C VAL A 78 -4.98 -10.80 -2.80
N GLY A 79 -5.51 -11.04 -1.60
CA GLY A 79 -5.51 -12.39 -1.02
C GLY A 79 -6.32 -13.39 -1.82
N LEU A 80 -7.49 -12.99 -2.32
CA LEU A 80 -8.31 -13.84 -3.19
C LEU A 80 -7.62 -14.12 -4.54
N GLY A 81 -6.95 -13.11 -5.09
CA GLY A 81 -6.14 -13.25 -6.31
C GLY A 81 -4.98 -14.23 -6.14
N LEU A 82 -4.24 -14.15 -5.03
CA LEU A 82 -3.18 -15.12 -4.73
C LEU A 82 -3.75 -16.53 -4.51
N ALA A 83 -4.91 -16.66 -3.87
CA ALA A 83 -5.54 -17.97 -3.67
C ALA A 83 -5.96 -18.58 -5.01
N ALA A 84 -6.58 -17.79 -5.88
CA ALA A 84 -6.96 -18.22 -7.23
C ALA A 84 -5.73 -18.61 -8.08
N PHE A 85 -4.65 -17.82 -7.98
CA PHE A 85 -3.38 -18.13 -8.63
C PHE A 85 -2.78 -19.46 -8.13
N GLY A 86 -2.84 -19.69 -6.82
CA GLY A 86 -2.46 -20.97 -6.20
C GLY A 86 -3.26 -22.15 -6.76
N VAL A 87 -4.57 -22.00 -6.91
CA VAL A 87 -5.44 -23.06 -7.48
C VAL A 87 -5.10 -23.34 -8.94
N VAL A 88 -4.76 -22.33 -9.73
CA VAL A 88 -4.39 -22.51 -11.14
C VAL A 88 -3.06 -23.26 -11.27
N ILE A 89 -2.01 -22.81 -10.58
CA ILE A 89 -0.70 -23.49 -10.61
C ILE A 89 -0.81 -24.89 -10.01
N GLY A 90 -1.56 -24.99 -8.92
CA GLY A 90 -1.73 -26.21 -8.19
C GLY A 90 -2.45 -27.34 -8.91
N ARG A 91 -3.13 -27.03 -10.03
CA ARG A 91 -3.68 -28.05 -10.93
C ARG A 91 -2.61 -28.75 -11.76
N GLU A 92 -1.51 -28.06 -12.05
CA GLU A 92 -0.36 -28.62 -12.75
C GLU A 92 0.66 -29.20 -11.75
N GLU A 93 0.92 -28.47 -10.67
CA GLU A 93 1.87 -28.86 -9.62
C GLU A 93 1.16 -28.94 -8.26
N GLY A 94 0.63 -30.11 -7.91
CA GLY A 94 -0.16 -30.31 -6.69
C GLY A 94 0.52 -29.91 -5.37
N GLU A 95 1.87 -29.96 -5.33
CA GLU A 95 2.66 -29.54 -4.17
C GLU A 95 2.72 -28.01 -3.99
N ALA A 96 2.42 -27.23 -5.03
CA ALA A 96 2.43 -25.77 -4.98
C ALA A 96 1.13 -25.17 -4.38
N LEU A 97 0.05 -25.95 -4.28
CA LEU A 97 -1.24 -25.49 -3.73
C LEU A 97 -1.11 -24.99 -2.29
N THR A 98 -0.58 -25.86 -1.42
CA THR A 98 -0.49 -25.62 0.02
C THR A 98 0.35 -24.37 0.36
N PRO A 99 1.57 -24.19 -0.18
CA PRO A 99 2.36 -22.99 0.12
C PRO A 99 1.74 -21.72 -0.46
N LEU A 100 1.15 -21.75 -1.67
CA LEU A 100 0.53 -20.55 -2.24
C LEU A 100 -0.74 -20.13 -1.47
N LEU A 101 -1.56 -21.09 -1.04
CA LEU A 101 -2.72 -20.78 -0.19
C LEU A 101 -2.32 -20.23 1.18
N ALA A 102 -1.22 -20.73 1.77
CA ALA A 102 -0.69 -20.19 3.01
C ALA A 102 -0.28 -18.72 2.87
N VAL A 103 0.41 -18.36 1.78
CA VAL A 103 0.80 -16.97 1.49
C VAL A 103 -0.41 -16.10 1.17
N ALA A 104 -1.43 -16.64 0.48
CA ALA A 104 -2.68 -15.93 0.18
C ALA A 104 -3.50 -15.59 1.43
N CYS A 105 -3.38 -16.41 2.47
CA CYS A 105 -4.14 -16.29 3.71
C CYS A 105 -3.83 -14.99 4.47
N MET A 106 -2.55 -14.58 4.50
CA MET A 106 -2.08 -13.35 5.15
C MET A 106 -2.80 -12.08 4.65
N PRO A 107 -2.73 -11.71 3.34
CA PRO A 107 -3.42 -10.54 2.82
C PRO A 107 -4.94 -10.66 2.89
N ALA A 108 -5.50 -11.86 2.75
CA ALA A 108 -6.94 -12.09 2.91
C ALA A 108 -7.42 -11.72 4.33
N PHE A 109 -6.70 -12.18 5.37
CA PHE A 109 -7.03 -11.84 6.76
C PHE A 109 -6.83 -10.35 7.07
N ILE A 110 -5.79 -9.72 6.52
CA ILE A 110 -5.59 -8.26 6.64
C ILE A 110 -6.78 -7.51 6.02
N GLY A 111 -7.24 -7.92 4.84
CA GLY A 111 -8.40 -7.34 4.18
C GLY A 111 -9.68 -7.47 5.00
N VAL A 112 -9.94 -8.67 5.54
CA VAL A 112 -11.07 -8.92 6.44
C VAL A 112 -10.99 -8.05 7.69
N ALA A 113 -9.81 -7.92 8.32
CA ALA A 113 -9.63 -7.07 9.49
C ALA A 113 -9.97 -5.60 9.22
N TYR A 114 -9.51 -5.04 8.10
CA TYR A 114 -9.86 -3.66 7.69
C TYR A 114 -11.35 -3.48 7.41
N ILE A 115 -12.00 -4.47 6.80
CA ILE A 115 -13.45 -4.44 6.55
C ILE A 115 -14.20 -4.46 7.89
N ILE A 116 -13.84 -5.35 8.82
CA ILE A 116 -14.45 -5.43 10.16
C ILE A 116 -14.26 -4.10 10.89
N LEU A 117 -13.04 -3.56 10.94
CA LEU A 117 -12.75 -2.28 11.58
C LEU A 117 -13.56 -1.14 10.95
N SER A 118 -13.82 -1.19 9.65
CA SER A 118 -14.66 -0.21 8.99
C SER A 118 -16.14 -0.31 9.38
N PHE A 119 -16.66 -1.53 9.63
CA PHE A 119 -18.02 -1.70 10.14
C PHE A 119 -18.15 -1.24 11.59
N PHE A 120 -17.11 -1.44 12.41
CA PHE A 120 -17.07 -1.01 13.81
C PHE A 120 -16.74 0.48 14.00
N ASN A 121 -16.38 1.22 12.95
CA ASN A 121 -16.11 2.66 13.01
C ASN A 121 -17.20 3.53 12.31
N PRO A 122 -18.49 3.42 12.67
CA PRO A 122 -19.56 4.13 11.97
C PRO A 122 -19.72 5.62 12.36
N ASN A 123 -18.80 6.29 13.07
CA ASN A 123 -19.07 7.67 13.53
C ASN A 123 -17.87 8.64 13.71
N LYS A 124 -16.92 8.68 12.77
CA LYS A 124 -15.99 9.83 12.67
C LYS A 124 -16.08 10.49 11.31
N GLU A 125 -17.28 10.95 10.95
CA GLU A 125 -17.41 12.10 10.05
C GLU A 125 -17.05 13.34 10.89
N PRO A 126 -15.94 14.04 10.64
CA PRO A 126 -15.96 15.47 10.92
C PRO A 126 -16.94 16.05 9.90
N ARG A 127 -18.19 16.27 10.34
CA ARG A 127 -19.02 17.29 9.72
C ARG A 127 -18.35 18.62 10.02
N VAL A 128 -17.53 19.12 9.09
CA VAL A 128 -17.24 20.55 8.87
C VAL A 128 -16.71 20.71 7.45
#